data_AF-A0A7Y3FAD5-F1
#
_entry.id   AF-A0A7Y3FAD5-F1
#
_cell.length_a   1.000
_cell.length_b   1.000
_cell.length_c   1.000
_cell.angle_alpha   90.00
_cell.angle_beta   90.00
_cell.angle_gamma   90.00
#
_symmetry.space_group_name_H-M   'P 1'
#
loop_
_entity.id
_entity.type
_entity.pdbx_description
1 polymer ?
#
loop_
_entity_poly.entity_id
_entity_poly.type
_entity_poly.pdbx_seq_one_letter_code
_entity_poly.pdbx_strand_id
1 'polypeptide(L)'
;MIKFFRKIRYDLMEKNKTGKYLKYAIGEIILVVVGILIALQINNWNEGRKAITQEIKILKELKSDLKSTQKEVVETYIFTNNRQRSTVLILDYFEKASPVDDSLKKAFEEINMDGLFNIANTAYKFIENQGINILSNDSLRIRITQMYERQFKNIQNRETKNWVIINEELLPYMNEHFISSPTIDRNISFSVNAINTPK
;
A
#
# COMPACT_ATOMS: atom_id res chain seq x y z
N MET A 1 -27.09 -12.75 48.13
CA MET A 1 -27.71 -11.40 48.01
C MET A 1 -29.21 -11.44 47.69
N ILE A 2 -29.69 -12.23 46.73
CA ILE A 2 -31.13 -12.31 46.37
C ILE A 2 -32.06 -12.62 47.57
N LYS A 3 -31.67 -13.51 48.50
CA LYS A 3 -32.53 -13.86 49.65
C LYS A 3 -32.72 -12.73 50.66
N PHE A 4 -31.74 -11.83 50.80
CA PHE A 4 -31.77 -10.73 51.76
C PHE A 4 -32.70 -9.61 51.28
N PHE A 5 -32.55 -9.18 50.02
CA PHE A 5 -33.46 -8.23 49.37
C PHE A 5 -34.88 -8.78 49.23
N ARG A 6 -35.03 -10.10 49.00
CA ARG A 6 -36.35 -10.75 48.97
C ARG A 6 -37.08 -10.65 50.32
N LYS A 7 -36.38 -10.87 51.43
CA LYS A 7 -36.99 -10.82 52.79
C LYS A 7 -37.45 -9.39 53.14
N ILE A 8 -36.65 -8.38 52.80
CA ILE A 8 -36.99 -6.97 52.99
C ILE A 8 -38.20 -6.56 52.14
N ARG A 9 -38.34 -7.09 50.92
CA ARG A 9 -39.51 -6.80 50.06
C ARG A 9 -40.82 -7.34 50.67
N TYR A 10 -40.81 -8.58 51.17
CA TYR A 10 -41.98 -9.16 51.82
C TYR A 10 -42.38 -8.37 53.08
N ASP A 11 -41.43 -8.04 53.96
CA ASP A 11 -41.69 -7.27 55.19
C ASP A 11 -42.22 -5.85 54.94
N LEU A 12 -41.85 -5.21 53.81
CA LEU A 12 -42.32 -3.86 53.45
C LEU A 12 -43.70 -3.85 52.79
N MET A 13 -44.06 -4.92 52.06
CA MET A 13 -45.39 -5.10 51.45
C MET A 13 -46.45 -5.42 52.52
N GLU A 14 -46.08 -6.20 53.54
CA GLU A 14 -46.99 -6.60 54.63
C GLU A 14 -47.41 -5.43 55.55
N LYS A 15 -46.65 -4.32 55.56
CA LYS A 15 -46.89 -3.14 56.43
C LYS A 15 -47.61 -1.96 55.76
N ASN A 16 -48.24 -2.10 54.59
CA ASN A 16 -48.88 -1.00 53.85
C ASN A 16 -47.94 0.20 53.52
N LYS A 17 -46.62 -0.01 53.46
CA LYS A 17 -45.61 1.05 53.20
C LYS A 17 -45.13 1.04 51.74
N THR A 18 -46.08 1.04 50.80
CA THR A 18 -45.81 1.05 49.34
C THR A 18 -44.86 2.17 48.91
N GLY A 19 -44.96 3.36 49.50
CA GLY A 19 -44.03 4.48 49.21
C GLY A 19 -42.58 4.26 49.65
N LYS A 20 -42.33 3.49 50.73
CA LYS A 20 -40.96 3.11 51.12
C LYS A 20 -40.42 2.01 50.22
N TYR A 21 -41.25 1.04 49.87
CA TYR A 21 -40.91 -0.02 48.92
C TYR A 21 -40.47 0.54 47.56
N LEU A 22 -41.22 1.51 47.01
CA LEU A 22 -40.88 2.12 45.72
C LEU A 22 -39.50 2.79 45.75
N LYS A 23 -39.18 3.52 46.84
CA LYS A 23 -37.87 4.16 47.02
C LYS A 23 -36.72 3.14 47.07
N TYR A 24 -36.91 2.01 47.75
CA TYR A 24 -35.89 0.95 47.79
C TYR A 24 -35.72 0.23 46.45
N ALA A 25 -36.82 -0.06 45.74
CA ALA A 25 -36.77 -0.67 44.41
C ALA A 25 -36.07 0.23 43.38
N ILE A 26 -36.33 1.54 43.42
CA ILE A 26 -35.62 2.53 42.59
C ILE A 26 -34.12 2.52 42.91
N GLY A 27 -33.74 2.48 44.19
CA GLY A 27 -32.34 2.39 44.60
C GLY A 27 -31.64 1.14 44.08
N GLU A 28 -32.32 -0.02 44.11
CA GLU A 28 -31.79 -1.28 43.58
C GLU A 28 -31.60 -1.23 42.06
N ILE A 29 -32.56 -0.67 41.32
CA ILE A 29 -32.45 -0.47 39.86
C ILE A 29 -31.27 0.45 39.55
N ILE A 30 -31.12 1.58 40.24
CA ILE A 30 -30.00 2.50 40.04
C ILE A 30 -28.67 1.80 40.29
N LEU A 31 -28.57 0.99 41.35
CA LEU A 31 -27.33 0.28 41.68
C LEU A 31 -26.97 -0.77 40.62
N VAL A 32 -27.95 -1.51 40.11
CA VAL A 32 -27.76 -2.46 39.00
C VAL A 32 -27.34 -1.72 37.73
N VAL A 33 -28.01 -0.62 37.38
CA VAL A 33 -27.68 0.19 36.20
C VAL A 33 -26.25 0.74 36.30
N VAL A 34 -25.83 1.26 37.45
CA VAL A 34 -24.45 1.70 37.68
C VAL A 34 -23.46 0.54 37.50
N GLY A 35 -23.78 -0.65 38.01
CA GLY A 35 -22.95 -1.84 37.81
C GLY A 35 -22.78 -2.21 36.33
N ILE A 36 -23.86 -2.19 35.56
CA ILE A 36 -23.83 -2.47 34.10
C ILE A 36 -23.04 -1.40 33.36
N LEU A 37 -23.23 -0.11 33.68
CA LEU A 37 -22.50 0.98 33.03
C LEU A 37 -21.00 0.90 33.31
N ILE A 38 -20.59 0.57 34.54
CA ILE A 38 -19.16 0.37 34.87
C ILE A 38 -18.60 -0.82 34.08
N ALA A 39 -19.33 -1.94 34.02
CA ALA A 39 -18.90 -3.11 33.25
C ALA A 39 -18.73 -2.79 31.75
N LEU A 40 -19.70 -2.08 31.16
CA LEU A 40 -19.62 -1.59 29.78
C LEU A 40 -18.45 -0.63 29.59
N GLN A 41 -18.21 0.29 30.53
CA GLN A 41 -17.11 1.24 30.43
C GLN A 41 -15.74 0.55 30.48
N ILE A 42 -15.57 -0.45 31.34
CA ILE A 42 -14.35 -1.27 31.40
C ILE A 42 -14.14 -2.02 30.09
N ASN A 43 -15.20 -2.61 29.52
CA ASN A 43 -15.12 -3.31 28.24
C ASN A 43 -14.74 -2.37 27.10
N ASN A 44 -15.41 -1.23 26.98
CA ASN A 44 -15.13 -0.21 25.95
C ASN A 44 -13.69 0.32 26.07
N TRP A 45 -13.20 0.54 27.29
CA TRP A 45 -11.81 0.95 27.51
C TRP A 45 -10.82 -0.13 27.08
N ASN A 46 -11.11 -1.40 27.35
CA ASN A 46 -10.27 -2.51 26.92
C ASN A 46 -10.26 -2.66 25.38
N GLU A 47 -11.41 -2.53 24.74
CA GLU A 47 -11.54 -2.54 23.27
C GLU A 47 -10.76 -1.38 22.64
N GLY A 48 -10.89 -0.17 23.19
CA GLY A 48 -10.12 1.01 22.74
C GLY A 48 -8.61 0.79 22.83
N ARG A 49 -8.10 0.20 23.93
CA ARG A 49 -6.67 -0.14 24.04
C ARG A 49 -6.21 -1.16 23.00
N LYS A 50 -7.02 -2.18 22.71
CA LYS A 50 -6.72 -3.17 21.67
C LYS A 50 -6.70 -2.53 20.29
N ALA A 51 -7.66 -1.67 19.98
CA ALA A 51 -7.73 -0.93 18.73
C ALA A 51 -6.48 -0.05 18.51
N ILE A 52 -6.05 0.71 19.52
CA ILE A 52 -4.82 1.52 19.46
C ILE A 52 -3.59 0.66 19.21
N THR A 53 -3.47 -0.48 19.91
CA THR A 53 -2.34 -1.39 19.76
C THR A 53 -2.28 -1.97 18.33
N GLN A 54 -3.44 -2.33 17.78
CA GLN A 54 -3.57 -2.83 16.42
C GLN A 54 -3.24 -1.74 15.39
N GLU A 55 -3.74 -0.52 15.56
CA GLU A 55 -3.42 0.63 14.70
C GLU A 55 -1.90 0.88 14.66
N ILE A 56 -1.24 0.92 15.82
CA ILE A 56 0.21 1.12 15.90
C ILE A 56 0.96 0.01 15.17
N LYS A 57 0.52 -1.25 15.29
CA LYS A 57 1.14 -2.38 14.61
C LYS A 57 1.05 -2.22 13.09
N ILE A 58 -0.15 -1.92 12.58
CA ILE A 58 -0.40 -1.71 11.16
C ILE A 58 0.45 -0.55 10.63
N LEU A 59 0.49 0.57 11.34
CA LEU A 59 1.27 1.74 10.92
C LEU A 59 2.78 1.46 10.88
N LYS A 60 3.29 0.59 11.76
CA LYS A 60 4.69 0.14 11.73
C LYS A 60 4.97 -0.74 10.51
N GLU A 61 4.09 -1.70 10.23
CA GLU A 61 4.20 -2.56 9.04
C GLU A 61 4.12 -1.72 7.76
N LEU A 62 3.13 -0.83 7.66
CA LEU A 62 2.97 0.09 6.54
C LEU A 62 4.21 0.98 6.34
N LYS A 63 4.79 1.51 7.43
CA LYS A 63 6.02 2.30 7.34
C LYS A 63 7.19 1.47 6.80
N SER A 64 7.27 0.19 7.15
CA SER A 64 8.28 -0.72 6.62
C SER A 64 8.08 -0.98 5.13
N ASP A 65 6.85 -1.30 4.73
CA ASP A 65 6.47 -1.53 3.34
C ASP A 65 6.81 -0.30 2.49
N LEU A 66 6.42 0.89 2.93
CA LEU A 66 6.68 2.14 2.21
C LEU A 66 8.16 2.48 2.06
N LYS A 67 9.03 2.04 2.99
CA LYS A 67 10.48 2.18 2.81
C LYS A 67 11.00 1.28 1.69
N SER A 68 10.45 0.09 1.54
CA SER A 68 10.79 -0.79 0.40
C SER A 68 10.27 -0.17 -0.90
N THR A 69 9.00 0.23 -0.91
CA THR A 69 8.38 0.87 -2.08
C THR A 69 9.12 2.13 -2.50
N GLN A 70 9.63 2.93 -1.55
CA GLN A 70 10.43 4.11 -1.87
C GLN A 70 11.70 3.75 -2.67
N LYS A 71 12.40 2.67 -2.31
CA LYS A 71 13.58 2.21 -3.05
C LYS A 71 13.21 1.78 -4.46
N GLU A 72 12.15 1.00 -4.58
CA GLU A 72 11.64 0.55 -5.88
C GLU A 72 11.23 1.72 -6.78
N VAL A 73 10.52 2.73 -6.23
CA VAL A 73 10.18 3.94 -7.00
C VAL A 73 11.43 4.66 -7.51
N VAL A 74 12.48 4.74 -6.68
CA VAL A 74 13.75 5.38 -7.08
C VAL A 74 14.45 4.56 -8.17
N GLU A 75 14.50 3.24 -8.03
CA GLU A 75 15.08 2.34 -9.02
C GLU A 75 14.32 2.44 -10.35
N THR A 76 12.98 2.31 -10.33
CA THR A 76 12.13 2.49 -11.51
C THR A 76 12.37 3.85 -12.14
N TYR A 77 12.44 4.93 -11.36
CA TYR A 77 12.72 6.27 -11.89
C TYR A 77 14.07 6.33 -12.64
N ILE A 78 15.12 5.71 -12.09
CA ILE A 78 16.44 5.67 -12.73
C ILE A 78 16.37 4.91 -14.06
N PHE A 79 15.76 3.71 -14.07
CA PHE A 79 15.62 2.90 -15.29
C PHE A 79 14.80 3.62 -16.36
N THR A 80 13.63 4.17 -16.00
CA THR A 80 12.77 4.90 -16.95
C THR A 80 13.48 6.11 -17.54
N ASN A 81 14.26 6.85 -16.73
CA ASN A 81 15.00 8.02 -17.20
C ASN A 81 16.18 7.64 -18.11
N ASN A 82 16.90 6.55 -17.81
CA ASN A 82 17.97 6.06 -18.69
C ASN A 82 17.39 5.59 -20.02
N ARG A 83 16.30 4.79 -19.98
CA ARG A 83 15.57 4.34 -21.17
C ARG A 83 15.10 5.50 -22.03
N GLN A 84 14.52 6.54 -21.43
CA GLN A 84 14.09 7.74 -22.15
C GLN A 84 15.27 8.43 -22.88
N ARG A 85 16.41 8.60 -22.22
CA ARG A 85 17.62 9.19 -22.85
C ARG A 85 18.12 8.34 -24.00
N SER A 86 18.13 7.04 -23.82
CA SER A 86 18.57 6.07 -24.84
C SER A 86 17.64 6.04 -26.04
N THR A 87 16.32 6.09 -25.83
CA THR A 87 15.34 6.25 -26.91
C THR A 87 15.58 7.53 -27.71
N VAL A 88 15.77 8.68 -27.05
CA VAL A 88 16.04 9.96 -27.74
C VAL A 88 17.33 9.88 -28.55
N LEU A 89 18.40 9.30 -27.98
CA LEU A 89 19.66 9.11 -28.68
C LEU A 89 19.44 8.27 -29.94
N ILE A 90 18.79 7.12 -29.83
CA ILE A 90 18.55 6.20 -30.95
C ILE A 90 17.74 6.85 -32.06
N LEU A 91 16.69 7.60 -31.72
CA LEU A 91 15.92 8.36 -32.70
C LEU A 91 16.77 9.42 -33.42
N ASP A 92 17.66 10.12 -32.71
CA ASP A 92 18.58 11.10 -33.32
C ASP A 92 19.57 10.43 -34.29
N TYR A 93 20.06 9.23 -33.98
CA TYR A 93 20.88 8.45 -34.92
C TYR A 93 20.11 8.06 -36.18
N PHE A 94 18.84 7.68 -36.05
CA PHE A 94 17.99 7.37 -37.20
C PHE A 94 17.77 8.56 -38.11
N GLU A 95 17.51 9.75 -37.54
CA GLU A 95 17.30 10.96 -38.33
C GLU A 95 18.58 11.44 -39.05
N LYS A 96 19.74 11.30 -38.40
CA LYS A 96 21.02 11.83 -38.92
C LYS A 96 21.83 10.85 -39.74
N ALA A 97 21.46 9.57 -39.75
CA ALA A 97 22.26 8.47 -40.33
C ALA A 97 23.72 8.45 -39.82
N SER A 98 23.89 8.75 -38.52
CA SER A 98 25.20 8.80 -37.88
C SER A 98 25.83 7.39 -37.75
N PRO A 99 27.17 7.27 -37.80
CA PRO A 99 27.84 5.98 -37.64
C PRO A 99 27.67 5.44 -36.22
N VAL A 100 27.60 4.11 -36.07
CA VAL A 100 27.48 3.47 -34.76
C VAL A 100 28.74 3.71 -33.91
N ASP A 101 28.54 4.20 -32.70
CA ASP A 101 29.57 4.36 -31.68
C ASP A 101 29.17 3.69 -30.36
N ASP A 102 30.04 3.80 -29.35
CA ASP A 102 29.81 3.16 -28.05
C ASP A 102 28.63 3.76 -27.27
N SER A 103 28.25 5.01 -27.54
CA SER A 103 27.08 5.64 -26.93
C SER A 103 25.80 5.01 -27.44
N LEU A 104 25.70 4.79 -28.76
CA LEU A 104 24.56 4.11 -29.38
C LEU A 104 24.45 2.64 -28.92
N LYS A 105 25.58 1.93 -28.81
CA LYS A 105 25.59 0.54 -28.30
C LYS A 105 25.02 0.46 -26.89
N LYS A 106 25.51 1.34 -26.00
CA LYS A 106 25.02 1.44 -24.62
C LYS A 106 23.53 1.77 -24.59
N ALA A 107 23.06 2.65 -25.46
CA ALA A 107 21.64 2.98 -25.54
C ALA A 107 20.77 1.78 -25.94
N PHE A 108 21.24 0.90 -26.83
CA PHE A 108 20.53 -0.33 -27.16
C PHE A 108 20.42 -1.31 -25.99
N GLU A 109 21.48 -1.43 -25.18
CA GLU A 109 21.44 -2.27 -23.97
C GLU A 109 20.46 -1.70 -22.94
N GLU A 110 20.55 -0.39 -22.68
CA GLU A 110 19.70 0.29 -21.68
C GLU A 110 18.22 0.32 -22.04
N ILE A 111 17.86 0.25 -23.33
CA ILE A 111 16.45 0.16 -23.75
C ILE A 111 15.78 -1.12 -23.28
N ASN A 112 16.54 -2.21 -23.18
CA ASN A 112 16.03 -3.52 -22.78
C ASN A 112 16.05 -3.73 -21.26
N MET A 113 16.53 -2.75 -20.49
CA MET A 113 16.55 -2.81 -19.03
C MET A 113 15.26 -2.23 -18.44
N ASP A 114 14.52 -3.06 -17.72
CA ASP A 114 13.30 -2.66 -17.03
C ASP A 114 13.41 -2.81 -15.51
N GLY A 115 13.06 -1.75 -14.80
CA GLY A 115 12.79 -1.80 -13.36
C GLY A 115 11.33 -2.19 -13.13
N LEU A 116 11.07 -3.36 -12.56
CA LEU A 116 9.72 -3.77 -12.20
C LEU A 116 9.26 -3.05 -10.92
N PHE A 117 8.22 -2.22 -11.04
CA PHE A 117 7.59 -1.60 -9.88
C PHE A 117 6.56 -2.56 -9.24
N ASN A 118 6.99 -3.28 -8.21
CA ASN A 118 6.21 -4.32 -7.54
C ASN A 118 5.68 -3.84 -6.19
N ILE A 119 4.43 -3.37 -6.17
CA ILE A 119 3.84 -2.85 -4.93
C ILE A 119 3.61 -3.98 -3.91
N ALA A 120 4.54 -4.18 -2.98
CA ALA A 120 4.25 -4.87 -1.73
C ALA A 120 3.22 -4.04 -0.95
N ASN A 121 2.00 -4.57 -0.81
CA ASN A 121 0.86 -3.85 -0.24
C ASN A 121 0.14 -4.63 0.86
N THR A 122 0.82 -5.52 1.57
CA THR A 122 0.20 -6.36 2.60
C THR A 122 -0.45 -5.53 3.70
N ALA A 123 0.26 -4.54 4.25
CA ALA A 123 -0.30 -3.66 5.27
C ALA A 123 -1.46 -2.81 4.74
N TYR A 124 -1.36 -2.33 3.49
CA TYR A 124 -2.42 -1.56 2.85
C TYR A 124 -3.68 -2.41 2.59
N LYS A 125 -3.54 -3.62 2.05
CA LYS A 125 -4.65 -4.57 1.87
C LYS A 125 -5.34 -4.90 3.19
N PHE A 126 -4.58 -4.98 4.28
CA PHE A 126 -5.16 -5.14 5.61
C PHE A 126 -6.01 -3.92 6.01
N ILE A 127 -5.51 -2.69 5.80
CA ILE A 127 -6.26 -1.44 6.04
C ILE A 127 -7.54 -1.42 5.20
N GLU A 128 -7.45 -1.75 3.92
CA GLU A 128 -8.57 -1.78 2.98
C GLU A 128 -9.66 -2.76 3.44
N ASN A 129 -9.28 -3.98 3.81
CA ASN A 129 -10.21 -5.03 4.24
C ASN A 129 -10.89 -4.76 5.58
N GLN A 130 -10.24 -4.03 6.50
CA GLN A 130 -10.79 -3.70 7.82
C GLN A 130 -11.75 -2.50 7.80
N GLY A 131 -11.76 -1.72 6.73
CA GLY A 131 -12.67 -0.59 6.55
C GLY A 131 -12.25 0.69 7.29
N ILE A 132 -13.18 1.65 7.36
CA ILE A 132 -12.87 3.04 7.73
C ILE A 132 -12.39 3.22 9.18
N ASN A 133 -12.78 2.35 10.10
CA ASN A 133 -12.50 2.52 11.53
C ASN A 133 -11.12 1.99 11.98
N ILE A 134 -10.32 1.44 11.06
CA ILE A 134 -9.03 0.82 11.39
C ILE A 134 -7.94 1.82 11.77
N LEU A 135 -8.02 3.05 11.22
CA LEU A 135 -7.13 4.16 11.56
C LEU A 135 -7.96 5.28 12.17
N SER A 136 -7.55 5.75 13.34
CA SER A 136 -8.20 6.85 14.05
C SER A 136 -8.03 8.19 13.33
N ASN A 137 -6.98 8.33 12.52
CA ASN A 137 -6.70 9.53 11.73
C ASN A 137 -7.24 9.41 10.29
N ASP A 138 -8.44 9.95 10.06
CA ASP A 138 -9.11 9.96 8.75
C ASP A 138 -8.23 10.57 7.64
N SER A 139 -7.55 11.68 7.95
CA SER A 139 -6.69 12.36 6.98
C SER A 139 -5.50 11.50 6.57
N LEU A 140 -4.91 10.75 7.51
CA LEU A 140 -3.86 9.80 7.22
C LEU A 140 -4.37 8.64 6.37
N ARG A 141 -5.52 8.05 6.74
CA ARG A 141 -6.16 6.98 5.96
C ARG A 141 -6.40 7.41 4.52
N ILE A 142 -7.00 8.58 4.29
CA ILE A 142 -7.27 9.10 2.95
C ILE A 142 -5.98 9.28 2.14
N ARG A 143 -4.92 9.82 2.74
CA ARG A 143 -3.62 9.96 2.05
C ARG A 143 -3.00 8.61 1.69
N ILE A 144 -3.10 7.62 2.57
CA ILE A 144 -2.62 6.25 2.30
C ILE A 144 -3.41 5.67 1.11
N THR A 145 -4.75 5.72 1.15
CA THR A 145 -5.60 5.25 0.05
C THR A 145 -5.27 5.95 -1.26
N GLN A 146 -5.13 7.28 -1.28
CA GLN A 146 -4.77 8.02 -2.50
C GLN A 146 -3.40 7.61 -3.05
N MET A 147 -2.43 7.35 -2.18
CA MET A 147 -1.10 6.91 -2.61
C MET A 147 -1.16 5.54 -3.30
N TYR A 148 -1.83 4.54 -2.71
CA TYR A 148 -1.93 3.20 -3.29
C TYR A 148 -2.86 3.14 -4.50
N GLU A 149 -4.08 3.69 -4.39
CA GLU A 149 -5.11 3.57 -5.42
C GLU A 149 -4.92 4.50 -6.61
N ARG A 150 -4.17 5.59 -6.44
CA ARG A 150 -3.97 6.57 -7.51
C ARG A 150 -2.50 6.68 -7.89
N GLN A 151 -1.63 7.04 -6.96
CA GLN A 151 -0.24 7.36 -7.33
C GLN A 151 0.52 6.11 -7.79
N PHE A 152 0.48 5.02 -7.02
CA PHE A 152 1.17 3.78 -7.38
C PHE A 152 0.55 3.09 -8.59
N LYS A 153 -0.79 3.05 -8.71
CA LYS A 153 -1.46 2.57 -9.95
C LYS A 153 -1.06 3.40 -11.17
N ASN A 154 -0.91 4.72 -11.04
CA ASN A 154 -0.45 5.55 -12.15
C ASN A 154 1.00 5.25 -12.57
N ILE A 155 1.87 4.89 -11.63
CA ILE A 155 3.24 4.46 -11.96
C ILE A 155 3.18 3.15 -12.75
N GLN A 156 2.43 2.15 -12.27
CA GLN A 156 2.26 0.88 -12.99
C GLN A 156 1.71 1.09 -14.40
N ASN A 157 0.64 1.88 -14.54
CA ASN A 157 0.04 2.18 -15.84
C ASN A 157 1.02 2.88 -16.80
N ARG A 158 1.89 3.76 -16.29
CA ARG A 158 2.93 4.41 -17.11
C ARG A 158 3.99 3.42 -17.56
N GLU A 159 4.46 2.56 -16.66
CA GLU A 159 5.43 1.52 -17.02
C GLU A 159 4.85 0.52 -18.03
N THR A 160 3.59 0.11 -17.89
CA THR A 160 2.92 -0.72 -18.91
C THR A 160 2.88 -0.04 -20.27
N LYS A 161 2.52 1.25 -20.33
CA LYS A 161 2.51 2.00 -21.59
C LYS A 161 3.91 2.14 -22.19
N ASN A 162 4.90 2.44 -21.36
CA ASN A 162 6.28 2.54 -21.81
C ASN A 162 6.77 1.20 -22.38
N TRP A 163 6.45 0.09 -21.70
CA TRP A 163 6.79 -1.25 -22.15
C TRP A 163 6.20 -1.55 -23.53
N VAL A 164 4.93 -1.19 -23.77
CA VAL A 164 4.27 -1.34 -25.08
C VAL A 164 5.00 -0.54 -26.15
N ILE A 165 5.28 0.75 -25.92
CA ILE A 165 5.98 1.60 -26.90
C ILE A 165 7.35 1.00 -27.27
N ILE A 166 8.09 0.52 -26.28
CA ILE A 166 9.42 -0.06 -26.54
C ILE A 166 9.30 -1.36 -27.34
N ASN A 167 8.44 -2.29 -26.93
CA ASN A 167 8.38 -3.63 -27.52
C ASN A 167 7.61 -3.71 -28.84
N GLU A 168 6.60 -2.87 -29.01
CA GLU A 168 5.70 -2.91 -30.17
C GLU A 168 6.02 -1.85 -31.23
N GLU A 169 6.76 -0.78 -30.87
CA GLU A 169 7.10 0.30 -31.81
C GLU A 169 8.62 0.40 -32.01
N LEU A 170 9.38 0.69 -30.95
CA LEU A 170 10.80 1.03 -31.07
C LEU A 170 11.69 -0.16 -31.43
N LEU A 171 11.51 -1.32 -30.78
CA LEU A 171 12.29 -2.52 -31.06
C LEU A 171 12.08 -3.05 -32.49
N PRO A 172 10.83 -3.14 -33.01
CA PRO A 172 10.60 -3.47 -34.42
C PRO A 172 11.29 -2.50 -35.37
N TYR A 173 11.19 -1.19 -35.12
CA TYR A 173 11.86 -0.16 -35.93
C TYR A 173 13.39 -0.32 -35.90
N MET A 174 13.96 -0.60 -34.72
CA MET A 174 15.38 -0.90 -34.59
C MET A 174 15.81 -2.14 -35.38
N ASN A 175 15.01 -3.21 -35.33
CA ASN A 175 15.30 -4.44 -36.07
C ASN A 175 15.16 -4.28 -37.59
N GLU A 176 14.36 -3.32 -38.07
CA GLU A 176 14.30 -2.97 -39.48
C GLU A 176 15.61 -2.31 -39.94
N HIS A 177 16.16 -1.39 -39.16
CA HIS A 177 17.30 -0.55 -39.53
C HIS A 177 18.67 -1.06 -39.08
N PHE A 178 18.72 -1.96 -38.10
CA PHE A 178 19.97 -2.54 -37.58
C PHE A 178 19.99 -4.07 -37.71
N ILE A 179 21.17 -4.64 -37.88
CA ILE A 179 21.46 -6.08 -37.84
C ILE A 179 22.06 -6.40 -36.48
N SER A 180 21.31 -7.11 -35.65
CA SER A 180 21.84 -7.64 -34.39
C SER A 180 22.87 -8.73 -34.64
N SER A 181 24.11 -8.50 -34.21
CA SER A 181 25.07 -9.58 -34.03
C SER A 181 24.52 -10.54 -32.95
N PRO A 182 24.58 -11.86 -33.16
CA PRO A 182 24.17 -12.82 -32.14
C PRO A 182 24.91 -12.54 -30.83
N THR A 183 24.17 -12.14 -29.81
CA THR A 183 24.72 -11.90 -28.46
C THR A 183 25.24 -13.21 -27.89
N ILE A 184 26.57 -13.34 -27.78
CA ILE A 184 27.21 -14.48 -27.10
C ILE A 184 27.23 -14.29 -25.58
N ASP A 185 26.98 -13.08 -25.07
CA ASP A 185 27.17 -12.79 -23.64
C ASP A 185 25.88 -12.94 -22.84
N ARG A 186 25.83 -13.98 -21.98
CA ARG A 186 24.74 -14.19 -21.00
C ARG A 186 24.88 -13.30 -19.76
N ASN A 187 26.03 -12.66 -19.59
CA ASN A 187 26.28 -11.71 -18.52
C ASN A 187 26.55 -10.36 -19.19
N ILE A 188 25.87 -9.32 -18.73
CA ILE A 188 25.96 -7.95 -19.23
C ILE A 188 27.42 -7.46 -19.10
N SER A 189 28.23 -7.74 -20.11
CA SER A 189 29.64 -7.39 -20.20
C SER A 189 29.85 -6.77 -21.56
N PHE A 190 30.54 -5.62 -21.57
CA PHE A 190 30.81 -4.81 -22.76
C PHE A 190 31.68 -5.57 -23.76
N SER A 191 31.07 -6.47 -24.52
CA SER A 191 31.72 -7.20 -25.60
C SER A 191 31.68 -6.34 -26.86
N VAL A 192 32.86 -5.86 -27.28
CA VAL A 192 33.09 -5.08 -28.51
C VAL A 192 32.61 -5.80 -29.78
N ASN A 193 32.27 -7.09 -29.71
CA ASN A 193 31.87 -7.92 -30.84
C ASN A 193 30.36 -8.28 -30.87
N ALA A 194 29.58 -7.88 -29.87
CA ALA A 194 28.15 -8.17 -29.77
C ALA A 194 27.32 -6.92 -30.15
N ILE A 195 27.17 -6.61 -31.44
CA ILE A 195 26.64 -5.29 -31.84
C ILE A 195 25.64 -5.33 -33.00
N ASN A 196 24.58 -4.54 -32.84
CA ASN A 196 23.66 -4.03 -33.86
C ASN A 196 24.41 -3.09 -34.85
N THR A 197 24.69 -3.52 -36.09
CA THR A 197 25.26 -2.63 -37.13
C THR A 197 24.16 -2.07 -38.05
N PRO A 198 24.27 -0.87 -38.62
CA PRO A 198 23.26 -0.36 -39.54
C PRO A 198 23.15 -1.30 -40.75
N LYS A 199 21.94 -1.44 -41.30
CA LYS A 199 21.72 -2.11 -42.59
C LYS A 199 22.08 -1.22 -43.77
#